data_AF-A0A8X8C2C2-F1
#
_entry.id   AF-A0A8X8C2C2-F1
#
_cell.length_a   1.000
_cell.length_b   1.000
_cell.length_c   1.000
_cell.angle_alpha   90.00
_cell.angle_beta   90.00
_cell.angle_gamma   90.00
#
_symmetry.space_group_name_H-M   'P 1'
#
loop_
_entity.id
_entity.type
_entity.pdbx_description
1 polymer ?
#
loop_
_entity_poly.entity_id
_entity_poly.type
_entity_poly.pdbx_seq_one_letter_code
_entity_poly.pdbx_strand_id
1 'polypeptide(L)'
;MCESDPDEFPTLPISKKQKPCSSGGGLLQHFIKLFSVLLIYWNTLVDVVMFLITIFVLDDTKTPLKGPLGVGSTPRRIVHRTVSLEDVKLVKNAMNATINDVMVGVTQAALSRYLNRKYGKNKKDGGVAEGNSNLPKNIRLRATSFVNLRPYLGNEGVAEKKKSSSNVRLGNLIGYVLFPFTIALREDALDYVRSAKATGKRKKASLEAIYTYFMAKTFLKLFGTKVR
;
A
#
# COMPACT_ATOMS: atom_id res chain seq x y z
N MET A 1 -4.50 48.00 -2.02
CA MET A 1 -5.23 47.31 -0.95
C MET A 1 -6.58 46.94 -1.54
N CYS A 2 -6.79 45.67 -1.86
CA CYS A 2 -8.11 45.15 -2.24
C CYS A 2 -8.55 44.28 -1.08
N GLU A 3 -9.63 44.69 -0.42
CA GLU A 3 -10.28 43.96 0.67
C GLU A 3 -10.80 42.63 0.12
N SER A 4 -10.37 41.52 0.73
CA SER A 4 -10.91 40.19 0.43
C SER A 4 -12.01 39.87 1.43
N ASP A 5 -13.18 39.51 0.92
CA ASP A 5 -14.39 39.18 1.67
C ASP A 5 -14.14 37.99 2.64
N PRO A 6 -14.37 38.12 3.96
CA PRO A 6 -13.99 37.10 4.95
C PRO A 6 -14.90 35.86 5.01
N ASP A 7 -16.00 35.82 4.26
CA ASP A 7 -17.00 34.73 4.33
C ASP A 7 -16.98 33.76 3.13
N GLU A 8 -16.02 33.86 2.22
CA GLU A 8 -15.91 32.92 1.10
C GLU A 8 -15.13 31.64 1.48
N PHE A 9 -15.83 30.49 1.47
CA PHE A 9 -15.20 29.18 1.63
C PHE A 9 -14.15 28.93 0.54
N PRO A 10 -12.98 28.33 0.86
CA PRO A 10 -11.92 28.09 -0.11
C PRO A 10 -12.42 27.15 -1.21
N THR A 11 -12.60 27.71 -2.41
CA THR A 11 -13.01 26.95 -3.59
C THR A 11 -11.83 26.13 -4.08
N LEU A 12 -11.85 24.82 -3.81
CA LEU A 12 -10.87 23.90 -4.36
C LEU A 12 -11.00 23.86 -5.89
N PRO A 13 -9.89 23.83 -6.65
CA PRO A 13 -9.95 23.74 -8.10
C PRO A 13 -10.65 22.45 -8.51
N ILE A 14 -11.82 22.59 -9.13
CA ILE A 14 -12.55 21.49 -9.75
C ILE A 14 -11.72 21.04 -10.96
N SER A 15 -11.02 19.91 -10.83
CA SER A 15 -10.41 19.25 -11.98
C SER A 15 -11.48 18.96 -13.02
N LYS A 16 -11.39 19.64 -14.16
CA LYS A 16 -12.22 19.38 -15.35
C LYS A 16 -12.08 17.89 -15.70
N LYS A 17 -13.15 17.11 -15.52
CA LYS A 17 -13.24 15.77 -16.11
C LYS A 17 -13.20 15.95 -17.62
N GLN A 18 -12.07 15.61 -18.25
CA GLN A 18 -12.02 15.44 -19.70
C GLN A 18 -13.08 14.40 -20.07
N LYS A 19 -14.02 14.80 -20.93
CA LYS A 19 -14.94 13.86 -21.58
C LYS A 19 -14.07 12.89 -22.39
N PRO A 20 -14.26 11.56 -22.29
CA PRO A 20 -13.60 10.65 -23.21
C PRO A 20 -14.10 10.98 -24.61
N CYS A 21 -13.20 11.30 -25.53
CA CYS A 21 -13.53 11.30 -26.95
C CYS A 21 -14.08 9.92 -27.29
N SER A 22 -15.33 9.86 -27.76
CA SER A 22 -15.94 8.62 -28.26
C SER A 22 -15.27 8.24 -29.58
N SER A 23 -14.10 7.62 -29.49
CA SER A 23 -13.58 6.84 -30.60
C SER A 23 -14.38 5.54 -30.63
N GLY A 24 -15.20 5.36 -31.67
CA GLY A 24 -15.89 4.11 -31.94
C GLY A 24 -14.87 3.01 -32.19
N GLY A 25 -14.53 2.25 -31.16
CA GLY A 25 -13.59 1.14 -31.30
C GLY A 25 -14.33 -0.13 -31.65
N GLY A 26 -13.94 -0.75 -32.76
CA GLY A 26 -14.49 -2.03 -33.22
C GLY A 26 -14.20 -3.20 -32.27
N LEU A 27 -14.47 -4.41 -32.73
CA LEU A 27 -14.34 -5.67 -31.96
C LEU A 27 -13.04 -5.76 -31.12
N LEU A 28 -11.91 -5.31 -31.67
CA LEU A 28 -10.62 -5.30 -30.97
C LEU A 28 -10.63 -4.50 -29.65
N GLN A 29 -11.32 -3.35 -29.60
CA GLN A 29 -11.42 -2.57 -28.37
C GLN A 29 -12.25 -3.30 -27.31
N HIS A 30 -13.29 -4.02 -27.72
CA HIS A 30 -14.09 -4.86 -26.84
C HIS A 30 -13.25 -6.04 -26.29
N PHE A 31 -12.46 -6.70 -27.14
CA PHE A 31 -11.53 -7.75 -26.71
C PHE A 31 -10.50 -7.24 -25.70
N ILE A 32 -9.87 -6.08 -25.94
CA ILE A 32 -8.90 -5.47 -25.01
C ILE A 32 -9.56 -5.15 -23.66
N LYS A 33 -10.79 -4.60 -23.67
CA LYS A 33 -11.56 -4.32 -22.44
C LYS A 33 -11.88 -5.62 -21.69
N LEU A 34 -12.38 -6.64 -22.38
CA LEU A 34 -12.70 -7.94 -21.79
C LEU A 34 -11.47 -8.59 -21.18
N PHE A 35 -10.35 -8.62 -21.92
CA PHE A 35 -9.09 -9.17 -21.43
C PHE A 35 -8.56 -8.41 -20.21
N SER A 36 -8.69 -7.08 -20.19
CA SER A 36 -8.31 -6.26 -19.04
C SER A 36 -9.15 -6.60 -17.81
N VAL A 37 -10.45 -6.81 -17.97
CA VAL A 37 -11.35 -7.24 -16.88
C VAL A 37 -10.94 -8.61 -16.36
N LEU A 38 -10.70 -9.58 -17.25
CA LEU A 38 -10.21 -10.90 -16.87
C LEU A 38 -8.89 -10.83 -16.08
N LEU A 39 -7.96 -9.97 -16.49
CA LEU A 39 -6.70 -9.75 -15.78
C LEU A 39 -6.91 -9.21 -14.35
N ILE A 40 -7.86 -8.28 -14.18
CA ILE A 40 -8.21 -7.75 -12.85
C ILE A 40 -8.80 -8.85 -11.96
N TYR A 41 -9.71 -9.67 -12.50
CA TYR A 41 -10.27 -10.81 -11.77
C TYR A 41 -9.19 -11.81 -11.37
N TRP A 42 -8.29 -12.15 -12.28
CA TRP A 42 -7.18 -13.06 -11.99
C TRP A 42 -6.25 -12.51 -10.91
N ASN A 43 -5.83 -11.24 -11.01
CA ASN A 43 -5.01 -10.60 -9.98
C ASN A 43 -5.71 -10.58 -8.63
N THR A 44 -7.01 -10.28 -8.61
CA THR A 44 -7.84 -10.28 -7.40
C THR A 44 -7.90 -11.67 -6.78
N LEU A 45 -8.14 -12.72 -7.57
CA LEU A 45 -8.16 -14.10 -7.09
C LEU A 45 -6.82 -14.46 -6.42
N VAL A 46 -5.70 -14.20 -7.10
CA VAL A 46 -4.36 -14.47 -6.56
C VAL A 46 -4.13 -13.71 -5.25
N ASP A 47 -4.49 -12.43 -5.19
CA ASP A 47 -4.29 -11.60 -4.01
C ASP A 47 -5.17 -12.06 -2.84
N VAL A 48 -6.43 -12.44 -3.08
CA VAL A 48 -7.34 -12.99 -2.07
C VAL A 48 -6.83 -14.32 -1.52
N VAL A 49 -6.43 -15.24 -2.40
CA VAL A 49 -5.87 -16.53 -1.98
C VAL A 49 -4.60 -16.33 -1.16
N MET A 50 -3.69 -15.47 -1.61
CA MET A 50 -2.47 -15.12 -0.87
C MET A 50 -2.78 -14.47 0.48
N PHE A 51 -3.82 -13.63 0.55
CA PHE A 51 -4.28 -13.02 1.78
C PHE A 51 -4.77 -14.07 2.80
N LEU A 52 -5.63 -14.99 2.36
CA LEU A 52 -6.12 -16.09 3.21
C LEU A 52 -4.97 -17.00 3.67
N ILE A 53 -4.07 -17.38 2.77
CA ILE A 53 -2.86 -18.14 3.10
C ILE A 53 -2.02 -17.39 4.15
N THR A 54 -1.91 -16.07 4.05
CA THR A 54 -1.19 -15.24 5.03
C THR A 54 -1.84 -15.30 6.41
N ILE A 55 -3.16 -15.27 6.51
CA ILE A 55 -3.87 -15.34 7.79
C ILE A 55 -3.71 -16.73 8.42
N PHE A 56 -3.85 -17.79 7.64
CA PHE A 56 -3.96 -19.15 8.20
C PHE A 56 -2.63 -19.89 8.35
N VAL A 57 -1.65 -19.62 7.48
CA VAL A 57 -0.48 -20.50 7.33
C VAL A 57 0.84 -19.73 7.25
N LEU A 58 0.86 -18.61 6.53
CA LEU A 58 2.09 -18.04 6.03
C LEU A 58 2.56 -16.87 6.89
N ASP A 59 3.34 -17.16 7.93
CA ASP A 59 3.98 -16.16 8.79
C ASP A 59 5.11 -15.40 8.09
N ASP A 60 5.36 -14.16 8.47
CA ASP A 60 6.59 -13.47 8.07
C ASP A 60 7.83 -14.06 8.77
N THR A 61 8.98 -14.02 8.09
CA THR A 61 10.24 -14.53 8.62
C THR A 61 10.56 -13.83 9.94
N LYS A 62 11.01 -14.59 10.94
CA LYS A 62 11.49 -14.02 12.20
C LYS A 62 12.77 -13.22 11.91
N THR A 63 12.65 -11.89 11.87
CA THR A 63 13.76 -10.95 11.68
C THR A 63 14.04 -10.19 12.96
N PRO A 64 15.20 -9.53 13.10
CA PRO A 64 15.49 -8.62 14.22
C PRO A 64 14.50 -7.46 14.40
N LEU A 65 13.58 -7.25 13.45
CA LEU A 65 12.50 -6.27 13.54
C LEU A 65 11.29 -6.82 14.34
N LYS A 66 11.14 -8.14 14.42
CA LYS A 66 10.03 -8.79 15.14
C LYS A 66 10.39 -8.83 16.62
N GLY A 67 9.63 -8.09 17.43
CA GLY A 67 9.74 -8.14 18.89
C GLY A 67 9.18 -9.44 19.48
N PRO A 68 9.54 -9.78 20.72
CA PRO A 68 8.91 -10.89 21.44
C PRO A 68 7.40 -10.70 21.61
N LEU A 69 6.70 -11.80 21.90
CA LEU A 69 5.27 -11.78 22.21
C LEU A 69 5.01 -10.83 23.40
N GLY A 70 3.94 -10.03 23.33
CA GLY A 70 3.59 -9.07 24.40
C GLY A 70 4.27 -7.69 24.31
N VAL A 71 5.23 -7.48 23.41
CA VAL A 71 5.87 -6.15 23.22
C VAL A 71 4.88 -5.07 22.79
N GLY A 72 3.72 -5.44 22.25
CA GLY A 72 2.66 -4.53 21.81
C GLY A 72 2.27 -3.47 22.85
N SER A 73 2.30 -3.85 24.14
CA SER A 73 1.88 -3.04 25.30
C SER A 73 3.03 -2.27 25.96
N THR A 74 4.26 -2.42 25.48
CA THR A 74 5.41 -1.68 26.01
C THR A 74 5.41 -0.23 25.51
N PRO A 75 5.88 0.75 26.32
CA PRO A 75 6.02 2.13 25.89
C PRO A 75 6.87 2.24 24.62
N ARG A 76 6.36 2.95 23.61
CA ARG A 76 7.04 3.11 22.31
C ARG A 76 7.73 4.46 22.24
N ARG A 77 9.03 4.44 21.91
CA ARG A 77 9.73 5.66 21.50
C ARG A 77 9.48 5.93 20.03
N ILE A 78 8.80 7.03 19.73
CA ILE A 78 8.59 7.50 18.35
C ILE A 78 9.75 8.43 17.99
N VAL A 79 10.46 8.12 16.90
CA VAL A 79 11.52 8.96 16.35
C VAL A 79 11.04 9.48 15.01
N HIS A 80 11.02 10.80 14.84
CA HIS A 80 10.68 11.42 13.57
C HIS A 80 11.96 11.79 12.81
N ARG A 81 11.92 11.64 11.49
CA ARG A 81 12.95 12.13 10.56
C ARG A 81 12.25 12.80 9.39
N THR A 82 12.77 13.95 8.99
CA THR A 82 12.28 14.69 7.83
C THR A 82 13.09 14.29 6.61
N VAL A 83 12.41 14.23 5.46
CA VAL A 83 13.03 13.96 4.15
C VAL A 83 12.59 15.09 3.23
N SER A 84 13.52 15.60 2.41
CA SER A 84 13.21 16.65 1.46
C SER A 84 12.18 16.17 0.43
N LEU A 85 11.09 16.91 0.27
CA LEU A 85 10.09 16.63 -0.74
C LEU A 85 10.63 16.89 -2.15
N GLU A 86 11.61 17.77 -2.30
CA GLU A 86 12.25 18.09 -3.58
C GLU A 86 13.02 16.88 -4.10
N ASP A 87 13.80 16.23 -3.24
CA ASP A 87 14.54 15.00 -3.58
C ASP A 87 13.57 13.88 -3.99
N VAL A 88 12.47 13.73 -3.26
CA VAL A 88 11.43 12.73 -3.58
C VAL A 88 10.78 13.05 -4.93
N LYS A 89 10.51 14.32 -5.23
CA LYS A 89 9.97 14.75 -6.52
C LYS A 89 10.97 14.52 -7.66
N LEU A 90 12.26 14.74 -7.43
CA LEU A 90 13.31 14.48 -8.41
C LEU A 90 13.31 13.00 -8.80
N VAL A 91 13.35 12.09 -7.82
CA VAL A 91 13.32 10.64 -8.07
C VAL A 91 12.01 10.22 -8.73
N LYS A 92 10.87 10.76 -8.27
CA LYS A 92 9.55 10.52 -8.86
C LYS A 92 9.56 10.85 -10.36
N ASN A 93 10.08 12.02 -10.73
CA ASN A 93 10.11 12.48 -12.11
C ASN A 93 11.08 11.63 -12.95
N ALA A 94 12.28 11.36 -12.45
CA ALA A 94 13.27 10.53 -13.12
C ALA A 94 12.75 9.10 -13.40
N MET A 95 11.96 8.53 -12.49
CA MET A 95 11.43 7.18 -12.59
C MET A 95 10.01 7.10 -13.18
N ASN A 96 9.42 8.25 -13.56
CA ASN A 96 8.01 8.39 -13.96
C ASN A 96 7.07 7.65 -12.98
N ALA A 97 7.29 7.82 -11.68
CA ALA A 97 6.64 7.08 -10.60
C ALA A 97 5.70 8.00 -9.80
N THR A 98 5.07 7.47 -8.74
CA THR A 98 4.35 8.28 -7.75
C THR A 98 5.18 8.46 -6.48
N ILE A 99 4.84 9.46 -5.66
CA ILE A 99 5.51 9.70 -4.36
C ILE A 99 5.44 8.45 -3.48
N ASN A 100 4.30 7.76 -3.46
CA ASN A 100 4.13 6.53 -2.68
C ASN A 100 5.07 5.41 -3.14
N ASP A 101 5.26 5.25 -4.47
CA ASP A 101 6.19 4.25 -5.01
C ASP A 101 7.63 4.54 -4.57
N VAL A 102 8.03 5.82 -4.59
CA VAL A 102 9.35 6.27 -4.11
C VAL A 102 9.53 5.98 -2.63
N MET A 103 8.55 6.35 -1.79
CA MET A 103 8.63 6.13 -0.34
C MET A 103 8.69 4.63 0.03
N VAL A 104 7.93 3.79 -0.66
CA VAL A 104 8.01 2.33 -0.48
C VAL A 104 9.39 1.82 -0.91
N GLY A 105 9.92 2.27 -2.04
CA GLY A 105 11.25 1.91 -2.51
C GLY A 105 12.35 2.31 -1.51
N VAL A 106 12.32 3.54 -1.01
CA VAL A 106 13.24 4.03 0.04
C VAL A 106 13.14 3.17 1.30
N THR A 107 11.93 2.80 1.71
CA THR A 107 11.71 1.95 2.89
C THR A 107 12.29 0.55 2.68
N GLN A 108 12.10 -0.06 1.50
CA GLN A 108 12.70 -1.36 1.15
C GLN A 108 14.23 -1.29 1.15
N ALA A 109 14.82 -0.24 0.60
CA ALA A 109 16.27 -0.02 0.59
C ALA A 109 16.82 0.13 2.01
N ALA A 110 16.16 0.95 2.83
CA ALA A 110 16.55 1.20 4.21
C ALA A 110 16.49 -0.07 5.06
N LEU A 111 15.39 -0.84 4.96
CA LEU A 111 15.24 -2.11 5.68
C LEU A 111 16.26 -3.15 5.21
N SER A 112 16.53 -3.24 3.90
CA SER A 112 17.53 -4.17 3.35
C SER A 112 18.93 -3.86 3.87
N ARG A 113 19.35 -2.60 3.85
CA ARG A 113 20.65 -2.17 4.39
C ARG A 113 20.74 -2.36 5.90
N TYR A 114 19.67 -2.01 6.62
CA TYR A 114 19.61 -2.18 8.08
C TYR A 114 19.75 -3.64 8.49
N LEU A 115 18.95 -4.53 7.90
CA LEU A 115 18.99 -5.96 8.18
C LEU A 115 20.34 -6.56 7.78
N ASN A 116 20.89 -6.19 6.63
CA ASN A 116 22.22 -6.66 6.21
C ASN A 116 23.30 -6.28 7.24
N ARG A 117 23.27 -5.06 7.77
CA ARG A 117 24.19 -4.62 8.82
C ARG A 117 23.97 -5.39 10.13
N LYS A 118 22.71 -5.63 10.51
CA LYS A 118 22.36 -6.33 11.76
C LYS A 118 22.81 -7.79 11.73
N TYR A 119 22.51 -8.52 10.64
CA TYR A 119 22.95 -9.90 10.48
C TYR A 119 24.47 -10.01 10.35
N GLY A 120 25.14 -9.05 9.70
CA GLY A 120 26.60 -9.01 9.61
C GLY A 120 27.30 -8.85 10.96
N LYS A 121 26.73 -8.09 11.89
CA LYS A 121 27.25 -7.99 13.27
C LYS A 121 27.14 -9.32 14.00
N ASN A 122 25.98 -9.97 13.94
CA ASN A 122 25.75 -11.25 14.60
C ASN A 122 26.67 -12.38 14.06
N LYS A 123 27.12 -12.31 12.80
CA LYS A 123 28.07 -13.28 12.23
C LYS A 123 29.49 -13.12 12.78
N LYS A 124 29.94 -11.90 13.05
CA LYS A 124 31.29 -11.66 13.61
C LYS A 124 31.50 -12.31 14.99
N ASP A 125 30.41 -12.55 15.71
CA ASP A 125 30.43 -13.20 17.02
C ASP A 125 30.33 -14.74 16.95
N GLY A 126 30.30 -15.37 15.75
CA GLY A 126 30.13 -16.83 15.65
C GLY A 126 30.39 -17.52 14.29
N GLY A 127 30.89 -16.86 13.24
CA GLY A 127 31.27 -17.55 11.99
C GLY A 127 31.63 -16.64 10.81
N VAL A 128 32.56 -17.10 9.98
CA VAL A 128 33.13 -16.40 8.81
C VAL A 128 32.03 -16.02 7.80
N ALA A 129 32.04 -14.76 7.36
CA ALA A 129 31.09 -14.24 6.38
C ALA A 129 31.46 -14.70 4.95
N GLU A 130 30.83 -15.76 4.46
CA GLU A 130 30.86 -16.09 3.04
C GLU A 130 29.82 -15.26 2.27
N GLY A 131 30.29 -14.40 1.36
CA GLY A 131 29.51 -13.71 0.33
C GLY A 131 29.29 -12.19 0.53
N ASN A 132 28.95 -11.51 -0.58
CA ASN A 132 28.72 -10.05 -0.64
C ASN A 132 27.50 -9.56 0.17
N SER A 133 26.67 -10.46 0.72
CA SER A 133 25.50 -10.10 1.52
C SER A 133 25.39 -10.94 2.78
N ASN A 134 25.07 -10.29 3.90
CA ASN A 134 24.85 -10.94 5.20
C ASN A 134 23.40 -11.37 5.41
N LEU A 135 22.50 -11.10 4.44
CA LEU A 135 21.09 -11.41 4.56
C LEU A 135 20.87 -12.94 4.44
N PRO A 136 20.05 -13.54 5.31
CA PRO A 136 19.59 -14.91 5.10
C PRO A 136 18.81 -15.04 3.79
N LYS A 137 18.85 -16.22 3.17
CA LYS A 137 18.08 -16.51 1.96
C LYS A 137 16.57 -16.46 2.28
N ASN A 138 15.78 -15.92 1.35
CA ASN A 138 14.32 -15.93 1.39
C ASN A 138 13.66 -15.22 2.59
N ILE A 139 14.11 -14.00 2.95
CA ILE A 139 13.39 -13.18 3.93
C ILE A 139 12.03 -12.79 3.35
N ARG A 140 10.96 -13.22 4.02
CA ARG A 140 9.61 -12.78 3.76
C ARG A 140 9.22 -11.68 4.73
N LEU A 141 8.95 -10.51 4.18
CA LEU A 141 8.42 -9.36 4.91
C LEU A 141 7.25 -8.78 4.10
N ARG A 142 6.14 -8.51 4.77
CA ARG A 142 4.97 -7.86 4.16
C ARG A 142 4.63 -6.59 4.93
N ALA A 143 4.32 -5.53 4.19
CA ALA A 143 3.78 -4.30 4.75
C ALA A 143 2.28 -4.24 4.51
N THR A 144 1.53 -3.73 5.47
CA THR A 144 0.10 -3.43 5.29
C THR A 144 -0.03 -1.98 4.81
N SER A 145 -0.57 -1.79 3.60
CA SER A 145 -0.81 -0.46 3.03
C SER A 145 -2.30 -0.15 3.08
N PHE A 146 -2.68 0.93 3.74
CA PHE A 146 -4.07 1.36 3.84
C PHE A 146 -4.48 2.17 2.62
N VAL A 147 -5.67 1.88 2.09
CA VAL A 147 -6.23 2.49 0.89
C VAL A 147 -7.57 3.13 1.24
N ASN A 148 -7.71 4.43 0.91
CA ASN A 148 -8.98 5.12 1.02
C ASN A 148 -9.93 4.63 -0.08
N LEU A 149 -11.04 4.01 0.31
CA LEU A 149 -12.01 3.44 -0.61
C LEU A 149 -13.15 4.40 -0.97
N ARG A 150 -13.20 5.61 -0.38
CA ARG A 150 -14.24 6.61 -0.65
C ARG A 150 -14.46 6.92 -2.13
N PRO A 151 -13.41 7.02 -2.97
CA PRO A 151 -13.61 7.23 -4.40
C PRO A 151 -14.34 6.08 -5.11
N TYR A 152 -14.27 4.85 -4.57
CA TYR A 152 -14.80 3.65 -5.21
C TYR A 152 -16.20 3.28 -4.68
N LEU A 153 -16.37 3.22 -3.35
CA LEU A 153 -17.64 2.82 -2.71
C LEU A 153 -18.46 4.01 -2.21
N GLY A 154 -17.95 5.25 -2.38
CA GLY A 154 -18.65 6.48 -2.00
C GLY A 154 -19.99 6.65 -2.73
N ASN A 155 -20.15 6.03 -3.90
CA ASN A 155 -21.39 6.09 -4.67
C ASN A 155 -22.32 4.88 -4.43
N GLU A 156 -21.80 3.71 -4.05
CA GLU A 156 -22.58 2.45 -3.89
C GLU A 156 -23.43 2.35 -2.61
N GLY A 157 -23.40 3.35 -1.73
CA GLY A 157 -24.30 3.43 -0.58
C GLY A 157 -25.67 4.07 -0.89
N VAL A 158 -26.30 3.69 -2.01
CA VAL A 158 -27.65 4.20 -2.38
C VAL A 158 -28.75 3.62 -1.48
N ALA A 159 -28.49 2.57 -0.70
CA ALA A 159 -29.50 1.95 0.16
C ALA A 159 -29.50 2.38 1.65
N GLU A 160 -28.49 3.10 2.13
CA GLU A 160 -28.47 3.61 3.52
C GLU A 160 -28.74 5.13 3.57
N LYS A 161 -29.70 5.59 2.76
CA LYS A 161 -30.37 6.87 2.99
C LYS A 161 -31.33 6.70 4.17
N LYS A 162 -30.87 6.97 5.40
CA LYS A 162 -31.78 7.39 6.49
C LYS A 162 -31.47 8.81 6.91
N LYS A 163 -32.44 9.68 6.59
CA LYS A 163 -32.91 10.83 7.39
C LYS A 163 -31.82 11.59 8.17
N SER A 164 -31.06 12.43 7.48
CA SER A 164 -30.60 13.71 8.05
C SER A 164 -30.26 14.64 6.89
N SER A 165 -30.53 15.93 7.07
CA SER A 165 -30.39 17.00 6.07
C SER A 165 -28.95 17.31 5.65
N SER A 166 -27.97 16.53 6.11
CA SER A 166 -26.58 16.62 5.69
C SER A 166 -26.15 15.31 5.01
N ASN A 167 -25.82 15.37 3.72
CA ASN A 167 -25.30 14.22 2.94
C ASN A 167 -23.89 13.74 3.37
N VAL A 168 -23.47 13.99 4.60
CA VAL A 168 -22.14 13.65 5.10
C VAL A 168 -22.15 12.23 5.66
N ARG A 169 -21.59 11.29 4.90
CA ARG A 169 -21.37 9.91 5.37
C ARG A 169 -20.25 9.87 6.41
N LEU A 170 -20.63 9.77 7.68
CA LEU A 170 -19.74 9.54 8.81
C LEU A 170 -19.40 8.04 8.90
N GLY A 171 -18.19 7.66 8.49
CA GLY A 171 -17.69 6.29 8.57
C GLY A 171 -16.33 6.12 7.89
N ASN A 172 -15.45 5.31 8.51
CA ASN A 172 -14.14 4.96 7.94
C ASN A 172 -14.30 3.94 6.82
N LEU A 173 -13.95 4.37 5.60
CA LEU A 173 -13.98 3.52 4.42
C LEU A 173 -12.55 3.25 3.95
N ILE A 174 -11.88 2.40 4.72
CA ILE A 174 -10.46 2.08 4.55
C ILE A 174 -10.34 0.59 4.29
N GLY A 175 -9.77 0.25 3.13
CA GLY A 175 -9.29 -1.08 2.82
C GLY A 175 -7.79 -1.19 3.09
N TYR A 176 -7.25 -2.38 2.98
CA TYR A 176 -5.80 -2.55 3.04
C TYR A 176 -5.30 -3.59 2.03
N VAL A 177 -4.04 -3.45 1.67
CA VAL A 177 -3.32 -4.31 0.73
C VAL A 177 -2.08 -4.84 1.41
N LEU A 178 -1.85 -6.14 1.29
CA LEU A 178 -0.58 -6.74 1.70
C LEU A 178 0.46 -6.51 0.60
N PHE A 179 1.37 -5.60 0.87
CA PHE A 179 2.46 -5.24 -0.02
C PHE A 179 3.71 -6.08 0.31
N PRO A 180 4.16 -6.98 -0.58
CA PRO A 180 5.36 -7.77 -0.34
C PRO A 180 6.61 -6.89 -0.41
N PHE A 181 7.46 -6.97 0.62
CA PHE A 181 8.75 -6.30 0.66
C PHE A 181 9.84 -7.28 0.24
N THR A 182 10.54 -6.94 -0.84
CA THR A 182 11.72 -7.71 -1.29
C THR A 182 12.95 -7.19 -0.56
N ILE A 183 13.37 -7.92 0.47
CA ILE A 183 14.56 -7.60 1.25
C ILE A 183 15.79 -8.22 0.58
N ALA A 184 16.54 -7.39 -0.14
CA ALA A 184 17.75 -7.77 -0.84
C ALA A 184 18.63 -6.52 -1.02
N LEU A 185 19.96 -6.69 -1.05
CA LEU A 185 20.85 -5.63 -1.53
C LEU A 185 20.76 -5.54 -3.05
N ARG A 186 20.74 -4.32 -3.57
CA ARG A 186 20.72 -4.05 -5.00
C ARG A 186 21.90 -3.16 -5.37
N GLU A 187 22.46 -3.39 -6.55
CA GLU A 187 23.54 -2.59 -7.10
C GLU A 187 23.03 -1.18 -7.46
N ASP A 188 21.93 -1.12 -8.22
CA ASP A 188 21.22 0.12 -8.49
C ASP A 188 20.22 0.44 -7.37
N ALA A 189 20.33 1.64 -6.80
CA ALA A 189 19.40 2.14 -5.78
C ALA A 189 17.98 2.39 -6.34
N LEU A 190 17.86 2.72 -7.63
CA LEU A 190 16.56 2.99 -8.26
C LEU A 190 15.75 1.72 -8.52
N ASP A 191 16.37 0.53 -8.48
CA ASP A 191 15.67 -0.74 -8.62
C ASP A 191 14.64 -0.97 -7.51
N TYR A 192 14.87 -0.44 -6.30
CA TYR A 192 13.86 -0.52 -5.23
C TYR A 192 12.59 0.24 -5.62
N VAL A 193 12.74 1.43 -6.22
CA VAL A 193 11.61 2.23 -6.71
C VAL A 193 10.93 1.55 -7.90
N ARG A 194 11.71 0.99 -8.82
CA ARG A 194 11.20 0.24 -9.98
C ARG A 194 10.36 -0.97 -9.54
N SER A 195 10.86 -1.73 -8.57
CA SER A 195 10.15 -2.86 -7.96
C SER A 195 8.88 -2.40 -7.23
N ALA A 196 8.96 -1.34 -6.43
CA ALA A 196 7.82 -0.81 -5.70
C ALA A 196 6.71 -0.33 -6.66
N LYS A 197 7.09 0.37 -7.74
CA LYS A 197 6.17 0.82 -8.79
C LYS A 197 5.49 -0.35 -9.50
N ALA A 198 6.24 -1.40 -9.87
CA ALA A 198 5.69 -2.57 -10.54
C ALA A 198 4.68 -3.32 -9.64
N THR A 199 5.05 -3.57 -8.38
CA THR A 199 4.17 -4.20 -7.39
C THR A 199 2.95 -3.33 -7.11
N GLY A 200 3.13 -2.02 -6.95
CA GLY A 200 2.05 -1.07 -6.75
C GLY A 200 1.07 -1.03 -7.93
N LYS A 201 1.57 -1.04 -9.17
CA LYS A 201 0.73 -1.12 -10.38
C LYS A 201 -0.08 -2.41 -10.41
N ARG A 202 0.53 -3.56 -10.09
CA ARG A 202 -0.16 -4.84 -9.98
C ARG A 202 -1.27 -4.79 -8.92
N LYS A 203 -0.96 -4.31 -7.71
CA LYS A 203 -1.92 -4.22 -6.60
C LYS A 203 -3.06 -3.24 -6.86
N LYS A 204 -2.82 -2.18 -7.63
CA LYS A 204 -3.90 -1.29 -8.11
C LYS A 204 -4.78 -1.95 -9.17
N ALA A 205 -4.25 -2.92 -9.90
CA ALA A 205 -4.98 -3.76 -10.85
C ALA A 205 -5.57 -5.02 -10.17
N SER A 206 -5.90 -4.94 -8.89
CA SER A 206 -6.68 -5.92 -8.15
C SER A 206 -7.70 -5.21 -7.25
N LEU A 207 -8.75 -5.93 -6.86
CA LEU A 207 -9.78 -5.44 -5.95
C LEU A 207 -9.47 -5.81 -4.48
N GLU A 208 -8.21 -6.10 -4.16
CA GLU A 208 -7.78 -6.56 -2.84
C GLU A 208 -8.23 -5.62 -1.72
N ALA A 209 -8.04 -4.30 -1.88
CA ALA A 209 -8.44 -3.32 -0.88
C ALA A 209 -9.96 -3.33 -0.60
N ILE A 210 -10.77 -3.51 -1.64
CA ILE A 210 -12.24 -3.59 -1.50
C ILE A 210 -12.61 -4.88 -0.78
N TYR A 211 -12.01 -6.00 -1.19
CA TYR A 211 -12.22 -7.31 -0.57
C TYR A 211 -11.85 -7.29 0.92
N THR A 212 -10.69 -6.77 1.28
CA THR A 212 -10.24 -6.70 2.69
C THR A 212 -11.13 -5.80 3.54
N TYR A 213 -11.66 -4.72 2.98
CA TYR A 213 -12.67 -3.89 3.65
C TYR A 213 -13.96 -4.68 3.95
N PHE A 214 -14.51 -5.39 2.95
CA PHE A 214 -15.71 -6.20 3.17
C PHE A 214 -15.46 -7.34 4.15
N MET A 215 -14.32 -8.01 4.06
CA MET A 215 -13.92 -9.06 5.01
C MET A 215 -13.82 -8.51 6.44
N ALA A 216 -13.12 -7.39 6.65
CA ALA A 216 -13.02 -6.76 7.97
C ALA A 216 -14.39 -6.31 8.51
N LYS A 217 -15.24 -5.72 7.66
CA LYS A 217 -16.59 -5.31 8.02
C LYS A 217 -17.47 -6.50 8.43
N THR A 218 -17.42 -7.60 7.68
CA THR A 218 -18.16 -8.83 7.99
C THR A 218 -17.64 -9.47 9.27
N PHE A 219 -16.31 -9.54 9.45
CA PHE A 219 -15.70 -10.05 10.67
C PHE A 219 -16.14 -9.26 11.90
N LEU A 220 -16.09 -7.92 11.84
CA LEU A 220 -16.54 -7.05 12.93
C LEU A 220 -18.03 -7.21 13.22
N LYS A 221 -18.88 -7.44 12.21
CA LYS A 221 -20.31 -7.71 12.41
C LYS A 221 -20.57 -9.06 13.08
N LEU A 222 -19.82 -10.10 12.71
CA LEU A 222 -20.00 -11.46 13.23
C LEU A 222 -19.44 -11.63 14.65
N PHE A 223 -18.26 -11.07 14.91
CA PHE A 223 -17.55 -11.29 16.18
C PHE A 223 -17.63 -10.10 17.15
N GLY A 224 -18.14 -8.95 16.68
CA GLY A 224 -18.22 -7.72 17.46
C GLY A 224 -16.85 -7.09 17.72
N THR A 225 -16.84 -5.81 18.10
CA THR A 225 -15.67 -5.17 18.71
C THR A 225 -15.64 -5.52 20.19
N LYS A 226 -15.32 -6.77 20.56
CA LYS A 226 -15.02 -7.07 21.96
C LYS A 226 -13.67 -6.46 22.31
N VAL A 227 -13.70 -5.27 22.90
CA VAL A 227 -12.61 -4.75 23.72
C VAL A 227 -12.58 -5.62 24.97
N ARG A 228 -11.53 -6.43 25.12
CA ARG A 228 -11.20 -7.11 26.38
C ARG A 228 -9.89 -6.53 26.89
#